data_AF-Q2CDG7-F1
#
_entry.id   AF-Q2CDG7-F1
#
_cell.length_a   1.000
_cell.length_b   1.000
_cell.length_c   1.000
_cell.angle_alpha   90.00
_cell.angle_beta   90.00
_cell.angle_gamma   90.00
#
_symmetry.space_group_name_H-M   'P 1'
#
loop_
_entity.id
_entity.type
_entity.pdbx_description
1 polymer ?
#
loop_
_entity_poly.entity_id
_entity_poly.type
_entity_poly.pdbx_seq_one_letter_code
_entity_poly.pdbx_strand_id
1 'polypeptide(L)' 'MAAEVADRNNALSEDLRARLFYLSEFVGYQTRKALKGQGGVASLIEVNTAVMRGLTGQGGGE' A
#
# COMPACT_ATOMS: atom_id res chain seq x y z
N MET A 1 3.75 -11.38 4.81
CA MET A 1 2.53 -10.65 5.18
C MET A 1 1.98 -9.99 3.92
N ALA A 2 0.78 -10.41 3.52
CA ALA A 2 -0.02 -10.06 2.32
C ALA A 2 -1.07 -11.18 2.07
N ALA A 3 -0.86 -12.35 2.70
CA ALA A 3 -1.67 -13.55 2.52
C ALA A 3 -3.16 -13.35 2.77
N GLU A 4 -3.55 -12.51 3.74
CA GLU A 4 -4.95 -12.22 4.05
C GLU A 4 -5.67 -11.44 2.95
N VAL A 5 -4.93 -10.65 2.15
CA VAL A 5 -5.46 -9.95 0.98
C VAL A 5 -5.65 -10.93 -0.20
N ALA A 6 -4.88 -12.01 -0.24
CA ALA A 6 -4.98 -13.05 -1.27
C ALA A 6 -6.02 -14.14 -0.94
N ASP A 7 -6.61 -14.10 0.27
CA ASP A 7 -7.63 -15.05 0.69
C ASP A 7 -8.92 -14.87 -0.14
N ARG A 8 -9.51 -15.98 -0.57
CA ARG A 8 -10.78 -15.99 -1.32
C ARG A 8 -11.96 -15.56 -0.46
N ASN A 9 -11.86 -15.70 0.86
CA ASN A 9 -12.85 -15.25 1.83
C ASN A 9 -12.72 -13.75 2.16
N ASN A 10 -11.77 -13.05 1.56
CA ASN A 10 -11.63 -11.62 1.74
C ASN A 10 -12.78 -10.85 1.04
N ALA A 11 -13.54 -10.08 1.81
CA ALA A 11 -14.75 -9.38 1.35
C ALA A 11 -14.48 -8.21 0.38
N LEU A 12 -13.22 -7.84 0.15
CA LEU A 12 -12.86 -6.81 -0.82
C LEU A 12 -13.03 -7.32 -2.25
N SER A 13 -13.25 -6.40 -3.20
CA SER A 13 -13.28 -6.74 -4.63
C SER A 13 -11.93 -7.29 -5.09
N GLU A 14 -11.94 -8.14 -6.12
CA GLU A 14 -10.72 -8.71 -6.69
C GLU A 14 -9.73 -7.63 -7.15
N ASP A 15 -10.22 -6.56 -7.77
CA ASP A 15 -9.42 -5.41 -8.19
C ASP A 15 -8.74 -4.72 -7.00
N LEU A 16 -9.46 -4.51 -5.89
CA LEU A 16 -8.90 -3.89 -4.70
C LEU A 16 -7.85 -4.80 -4.04
N ARG A 17 -8.09 -6.11 -3.99
CA ARG A 17 -7.11 -7.08 -3.47
C ARG A 17 -5.83 -7.08 -4.32
N ALA A 18 -5.95 -7.04 -5.64
CA ALA A 18 -4.79 -6.95 -6.54
C ALA A 18 -3.97 -5.67 -6.31
N ARG A 19 -4.63 -4.52 -6.15
CA ARG A 19 -3.96 -3.24 -5.85
C ARG A 19 -3.25 -3.26 -4.49
N LEU A 20 -3.90 -3.80 -3.46
CA LEU A 20 -3.32 -3.93 -2.12
C LEU A 20 -2.14 -4.91 -2.09
N PHE A 21 -2.22 -6.00 -2.84
CA PHE A 21 -1.11 -6.94 -3.01
C PHE A 21 0.09 -6.25 -3.67
N TYR A 22 -0.13 -5.55 -4.78
CA TYR A 22 0.92 -4.77 -5.46
C TYR A 22 1.54 -3.72 -4.53
N LEU A 23 0.72 -3.00 -3.77
CA LEU A 23 1.19 -2.02 -2.79
C LEU A 23 2.13 -2.65 -1.75
N SER A 24 1.78 -3.84 -1.24
CA SER A 24 2.60 -4.56 -0.27
C SER A 24 3.98 -4.95 -0.83
N GLU A 25 4.02 -5.42 -2.08
CA GLU A 25 5.26 -5.76 -2.78
C GLU A 25 6.13 -4.52 -3.03
N PHE A 26 5.50 -3.43 -3.47
CA PHE A 26 6.18 -2.15 -3.69
C PHE A 26 6.83 -1.63 -2.40
N VAL A 27 6.10 -1.60 -1.29
CA VAL A 27 6.63 -1.16 0.01
C VAL A 27 7.80 -2.06 0.43
N GLY A 28 7.64 -3.38 0.35
CA GLY A 28 8.71 -4.33 0.68
C GLY A 28 9.97 -4.13 -0.17
N TYR A 29 9.82 -3.88 -1.47
CA TYR A 29 10.94 -3.59 -2.36
C TYR A 29 11.66 -2.28 -2.00
N GLN A 30 10.93 -1.19 -1.80
CA GLN A 30 11.52 0.11 -1.46
C GLN A 30 12.16 0.10 -0.07
N THR A 31 11.55 -0.56 0.92
CA THR A 31 12.15 -0.73 2.25
C THR A 31 13.48 -1.48 2.18
N ARG A 32 13.55 -2.59 1.43
CA ARG A 32 14.81 -3.34 1.25
C ARG A 32 15.90 -2.48 0.59
N LYS A 33 15.53 -1.64 -0.37
CA LYS A 33 16.45 -0.70 -1.03
C LYS A 33 16.97 0.37 -0.08
N ALA A 34 16.06 1.01 0.67
CA ALA A 34 16.41 2.03 1.66
C ALA A 34 17.34 1.47 2.76
N LEU A 35 17.06 0.28 3.29
CA LEU A 35 17.89 -0.38 4.31
C LEU A 35 19.31 -0.73 3.81
N LYS A 36 19.47 -0.93 2.50
CA LYS A 36 20.78 -1.15 1.86
C LYS A 36 21.51 0.15 1.51
N GLY A 37 20.93 1.32 1.81
CA GLY A 37 21.43 2.62 1.35
C GLY A 37 21.29 2.83 -0.16
N GLN A 38 20.54 1.97 -0.85
CA GLN A 38 20.37 1.98 -2.30
C GLN A 38 19.07 2.69 -2.69
N GLY A 39 19.02 3.99 -2.43
CA GLY A 39 17.84 4.84 -2.67
C GLY A 39 17.30 5.47 -1.39
N GLY A 40 16.44 6.48 -1.56
CA GLY A 40 15.83 7.23 -0.46
C GLY A 40 14.42 6.75 -0.10
N VAL A 41 13.86 7.34 0.96
CA VAL A 41 12.51 7.01 1.47
C VAL A 41 11.39 7.83 0.82
N ALA A 42 11.70 8.70 -0.15
CA ALA A 42 10.75 9.63 -0.77
C ALA A 42 9.50 8.91 -1.33
N SER A 43 9.68 7.82 -2.06
CA SER A 43 8.55 7.06 -2.63
C SER A 43 7.66 6.41 -1.57
N LEU A 44 8.22 6.02 -0.41
CA LEU A 44 7.42 5.51 0.71
C LEU A 44 6.60 6.64 1.36
N ILE A 45 7.17 7.83 1.49
CA ILE A 45 6.48 9.02 2.00
C ILE A 45 5.32 9.41 1.08
N GLU A 46 5.54 9.44 -0.23
CA GLU A 46 4.51 9.75 -1.23
C GLU A 46 3.33 8.79 -1.15
N VAL A 47 3.61 7.48 -1.10
CA VAL A 47 2.58 6.44 -0.98
C VAL A 47 1.76 6.62 0.29
N ASN A 48 2.40 6.79 1.45
CA ASN A 48 1.68 6.99 2.71
C ASN A 48 0.86 8.28 2.70
N THR A 49 1.38 9.35 2.09
CA THR A 49 0.66 10.61 1.93
C THR A 49 -0.57 10.45 1.05
N ALA A 50 -0.46 9.71 -0.06
CA ALA A 50 -1.58 9.41 -0.95
C ALA A 50 -2.66 8.57 -0.24
N VAL A 51 -2.25 7.56 0.55
CA VAL A 51 -3.17 6.75 1.36
C VAL A 51 -3.90 7.61 2.38
N MET A 52 -3.18 8.42 3.16
CA MET A 52 -3.80 9.33 4.14
C MET A 52 -4.77 10.31 3.47
N ARG A 53 -4.41 10.90 2.32
CA ARG A 53 -5.30 11.77 1.54
C ARG A 53 -6.58 11.04 1.10
N GLY A 54 -6.45 9.81 0.61
CA GLY A 54 -7.59 8.99 0.23
C GLY A 54 -8.53 8.69 1.40
N LEU A 55 -7.97 8.35 2.56
CA LEU A 55 -8.74 8.10 3.78
C LEU A 55 -9.44 9.37 4.29
N THR A 56 -8.77 10.52 4.27
CA THR A 56 -9.38 11.81 4.66
C THR A 56 -10.48 12.24 3.70
N GLY A 57 -10.33 11.99 2.40
CA GLY A 57 -11.36 12.27 1.39
C GLY A 57 -12.63 11.43 1.52
N GLN A 58 -12.54 10.26 2.18
CA GLN A 58 -13.69 9.41 2.50
C GLN A 58 -14.44 9.87 3.78
N GLY A 59 -13.81 10.71 4.62
CA GLY A 59 -14.36 11.20 5.89
C GLY A 59 -15.04 12.59 5.83
N GLY A 60 -15.17 13.19 4.65
CA GLY A 60 -15.80 14.50 4.43
C GLY A 60 -17.05 14.48 3.53
N GLY A 61 -17.62 13.29 3.32
CA GLY A 61 -18.88 13.10 2.59
C GLY A 61 -19.99 12.67 3.54
N GLU A 62 -20.42 13.59 4.40
CA GLU A 62 -21.74 13.63 5.05
C GLU A 62 -22.36 15.02 4.80
#